data_AF-A0A2D6Q522-F1
#
_entry.id   AF-A0A2D6Q522-F1
#
_cell.length_a   1.000
_cell.length_b   1.000
_cell.length_c   1.000
_cell.angle_alpha   90.00
_cell.angle_beta   90.00
_cell.angle_gamma   90.00
#
_symmetry.space_group_name_H-M   'P 1'
#
loop_
_entity.id
_entity.type
_entity.pdbx_description
1 polymer ?
#
loop_
_entity_poly.entity_id
_entity_poly.type
_entity_poly.pdbx_seq_one_letter_code
_entity_poly.pdbx_strand_id
1 'polypeptide(L)'
;MAKNELKEAEEEFKRVYRYIVKEFYEFGKILTFLEEDDPKDALKRLRGLFSVERVIRRENKLFEEAEKHCKKALELYENGPGSNELRRMLQQAEVYNNFFTKEGARGGVIETALKKARKDKSAIPDAIKDIRMALKGVPSFEEEIKLIEEELRKIDSAFTHSVKEVELQVGKIIEGLEALDKRKKELEKREEELSGKKTWKESWFGGIFGDKKILSDHQKSAAALEELNGEINVIQEKRGELVEKLFLIIEEHLHVNDPVFFELKKIFEEIKRVDKIVVQYYNNVVRTLNSVKTALHDESMDMLSSNKGISILSSMSNNTVSKNLGELKEITPVFEQEIQDYAKFVGDIPKIGDFEFVDLSFDFSSGGMDLTSFFVFKRLESAENKLEKLLKKVKAILEKVRENKKGAEKNVKNYLEEVRHKL
;
A
#
# COMPACT_ATOMS: atom_id res chain seq x y z
N MET A 1 22.08 5.17 9.92
CA MET A 1 20.71 5.71 10.02
C MET A 1 20.64 7.10 9.40
N ALA A 2 21.37 8.10 9.89
CA ALA A 2 21.28 9.49 9.43
C ALA A 2 21.49 9.79 7.91
N LYS A 3 22.20 8.96 7.14
CA LYS A 3 22.42 9.19 5.69
C LYS A 3 21.24 8.77 4.80
N ASN A 4 20.50 7.73 5.19
CA ASN A 4 19.33 7.27 4.44
C ASN A 4 18.13 8.18 4.71
N GLU A 5 17.93 8.58 5.96
CA GLU A 5 16.89 9.54 6.36
C GLU A 5 17.05 10.89 5.65
N LEU A 6 18.29 11.34 5.43
CA LEU A 6 18.55 12.59 4.70
C LEU A 6 18.17 12.48 3.21
N LYS A 7 18.49 11.35 2.58
CA LYS A 7 18.21 11.12 1.17
C LYS A 7 16.70 10.96 0.92
N GLU A 8 16.01 10.27 1.83
CA GLU A 8 14.54 10.15 1.81
C GLU A 8 13.86 11.51 1.99
N ALA A 9 14.33 12.33 2.93
CA ALA A 9 13.80 13.69 3.13
C ALA A 9 14.07 14.62 1.92
N GLU A 10 15.25 14.50 1.30
CA GLU A 10 15.59 15.24 0.09
C GLU A 10 14.70 14.84 -1.10
N GLU A 11 14.47 13.54 -1.29
CA GLU A 11 13.59 13.03 -2.35
C GLU A 11 12.11 13.41 -2.11
N GLU A 12 11.64 13.36 -0.86
CA GLU A 12 10.30 13.81 -0.47
C GLU A 12 10.13 15.31 -0.74
N PHE A 13 11.12 16.14 -0.38
CA PHE A 13 11.07 17.58 -0.65
C PHE A 13 11.16 17.92 -2.15
N LYS A 14 12.04 17.26 -2.91
CA LYS A 14 12.12 17.44 -4.37
C LYS A 14 10.79 17.14 -5.04
N ARG A 15 10.06 16.13 -4.54
CA ARG A 15 8.73 15.77 -5.03
C ARG A 15 7.69 16.85 -4.74
N VAL A 16 7.62 17.31 -3.49
CA VAL A 16 6.71 18.41 -3.09
C VAL A 16 7.04 19.69 -3.87
N TYR A 17 8.32 20.02 -4.01
CA TYR A 17 8.78 21.16 -4.82
C TYR A 17 8.32 21.05 -6.28
N ARG A 18 8.55 19.90 -6.94
CA ARG A 18 8.11 19.66 -8.32
C ARG A 18 6.60 19.81 -8.47
N TYR A 19 5.84 19.29 -7.50
CA TYR A 19 4.39 19.45 -7.47
C TYR A 19 3.98 20.92 -7.39
N ILE A 20 4.53 21.67 -6.43
CA ILE A 20 4.24 23.10 -6.25
C ILE A 20 4.55 23.91 -7.51
N VAL A 21 5.69 23.64 -8.16
CA VAL A 21 6.10 24.32 -9.40
C VAL A 21 5.16 23.96 -10.56
N LYS A 22 4.76 22.69 -10.68
CA LYS A 22 3.81 22.23 -11.70
C LYS A 22 2.43 22.89 -11.53
N GLU A 23 1.90 22.93 -10.31
CA GLU A 23 0.63 23.59 -10.01
C GLU A 23 0.71 25.09 -10.33
N PHE A 24 1.85 25.74 -10.05
CA PHE A 24 2.03 27.16 -10.35
C PHE A 24 2.06 27.41 -11.86
N TYR A 25 2.66 26.50 -12.63
CA TYR A 25 2.63 26.56 -14.08
C TYR A 25 1.22 26.37 -14.67
N GLU A 26 0.48 25.36 -14.19
CA GLU A 26 -0.92 25.16 -14.59
C GLU A 26 -1.80 26.36 -14.21
N PHE A 27 -1.49 27.01 -13.08
CA PHE A 27 -2.12 28.26 -12.70
C PHE A 27 -1.81 29.39 -13.69
N GLY A 28 -0.56 29.51 -14.16
CA GLY A 28 -0.16 30.47 -15.18
C GLY A 28 -0.97 30.34 -16.47
N LYS A 29 -1.33 29.11 -16.88
CA LYS A 29 -2.17 28.86 -18.06
C LYS A 29 -3.60 29.37 -17.92
N ILE A 30 -4.10 29.60 -16.70
CA ILE A 30 -5.43 30.17 -16.46
C ILE A 30 -5.55 31.58 -17.05
N LEU A 31 -4.45 32.35 -17.09
CA LEU A 31 -4.42 33.65 -17.77
C LEU A 31 -4.71 33.51 -19.26
N THR A 32 -4.09 32.53 -19.93
CA THR A 32 -4.29 32.26 -21.35
C THR A 32 -5.76 31.93 -21.64
N PHE A 33 -6.39 31.14 -20.76
CA PHE A 33 -7.82 30.82 -20.89
C PHE A 33 -8.76 31.99 -20.61
N LEU A 34 -8.39 32.95 -19.75
CA LEU A 34 -9.21 34.16 -19.54
C LEU A 34 -9.13 35.13 -20.72
N GLU A 35 -8.03 35.06 -21.47
CA GLU A 35 -7.81 35.87 -22.68
C GLU A 35 -8.50 35.26 -23.90
N GLU A 36 -8.67 33.94 -23.94
CA GLU A 36 -9.18 33.19 -25.10
C GLU A 36 -10.60 32.60 -24.93
N ASP A 37 -11.07 32.31 -23.71
CA ASP A 37 -12.29 31.52 -23.40
C ASP A 37 -13.31 32.22 -22.45
N ASP A 38 -14.48 31.59 -22.22
CA ASP A 38 -15.52 32.08 -21.29
C ASP A 38 -15.01 32.05 -19.81
N PRO A 39 -15.11 33.15 -19.06
CA PRO A 39 -14.76 33.22 -17.64
C PRO A 39 -15.37 32.11 -16.77
N LYS A 40 -16.51 31.56 -17.17
CA LYS A 40 -17.16 30.41 -16.50
C LYS A 40 -16.29 29.14 -16.56
N ASP A 41 -15.63 28.88 -17.68
CA ASP A 41 -14.77 27.70 -17.86
C ASP A 41 -13.41 27.89 -17.21
N ALA A 42 -12.83 29.10 -17.29
CA ALA A 42 -11.66 29.47 -16.48
C ALA A 42 -11.93 29.28 -14.99
N LEU A 43 -13.10 29.70 -14.49
CA LEU A 43 -13.51 29.54 -13.10
C LEU A 43 -13.84 28.08 -12.73
N LYS A 44 -14.32 27.26 -13.67
CA LYS A 44 -14.53 25.81 -13.47
C LYS A 44 -13.21 25.05 -13.40
N ARG A 45 -12.24 25.38 -14.28
CA ARG A 45 -10.88 24.81 -14.26
C ARG A 45 -10.09 25.27 -13.05
N LEU A 46 -10.19 26.56 -12.70
CA LEU A 46 -9.66 27.09 -11.46
C LEU A 46 -10.28 26.37 -10.28
N ARG A 47 -11.60 26.13 -10.25
CA ARG A 47 -12.22 25.25 -9.22
C ARG A 47 -11.89 23.76 -9.34
N GLY A 48 -11.33 23.29 -10.45
CA GLY A 48 -10.83 21.93 -10.63
C GLY A 48 -9.43 21.79 -10.04
N LEU A 49 -8.52 22.69 -10.43
CA LEU A 49 -7.22 22.96 -9.80
C LEU A 49 -7.38 23.32 -8.31
N PHE A 50 -8.49 23.97 -7.95
CA PHE A 50 -8.89 24.39 -6.59
C PHE A 50 -10.08 23.60 -6.03
N SER A 51 -10.33 22.36 -6.49
CA SER A 51 -11.22 21.38 -5.80
C SER A 51 -10.58 20.84 -4.50
N VAL A 52 -9.72 21.70 -3.97
CA VAL A 52 -8.37 21.58 -3.45
C VAL A 52 -8.29 22.57 -2.27
N GLU A 53 -9.42 22.96 -1.69
CA GLU A 53 -9.41 23.47 -0.31
C GLU A 53 -8.90 22.38 0.66
N ARG A 54 -9.13 21.11 0.29
CA ARG A 54 -8.61 19.93 0.98
C ARG A 54 -7.16 19.63 0.57
N VAL A 55 -6.78 19.87 -0.69
CA VAL A 55 -5.40 19.74 -1.18
C VAL A 55 -4.57 20.91 -0.66
N ILE A 56 -4.86 22.19 -0.87
CA ILE A 56 -4.16 23.34 -0.23
C ILE A 56 -3.97 23.19 1.29
N ARG A 57 -4.98 22.75 2.07
CA ARG A 57 -4.79 22.52 3.52
C ARG A 57 -3.90 21.30 3.82
N ARG A 58 -4.00 20.25 3.02
CA ARG A 58 -3.18 19.03 3.13
C ARG A 58 -1.76 19.26 2.63
N GLU A 59 -1.59 19.98 1.55
CA GLU A 59 -0.34 20.36 0.90
C GLU A 59 0.37 21.45 1.68
N ASN A 60 -0.33 22.37 2.36
CA ASN A 60 0.29 23.21 3.38
C ASN A 60 0.91 22.35 4.48
N LYS A 61 0.20 21.32 4.93
CA LYS A 61 0.69 20.42 5.99
C LYS A 61 1.89 19.58 5.51
N LEU A 62 1.83 19.05 4.29
CA LEU A 62 2.93 18.32 3.65
C LEU A 62 4.13 19.24 3.37
N PHE A 63 3.86 20.48 2.95
CA PHE A 63 4.89 21.51 2.78
C PHE A 63 5.53 21.86 4.11
N GLU A 64 4.76 22.12 5.18
CA GLU A 64 5.28 22.40 6.52
C GLU A 64 6.12 21.23 7.07
N GLU A 65 5.69 19.99 6.86
CA GLU A 65 6.44 18.79 7.25
C GLU A 65 7.75 18.65 6.44
N ALA A 66 7.68 18.83 5.12
CA ALA A 66 8.85 18.74 4.23
C ALA A 66 9.83 19.91 4.44
N GLU A 67 9.33 21.11 4.70
CA GLU A 67 10.08 22.32 5.05
C GLU A 67 10.83 22.10 6.38
N LYS A 68 10.14 21.56 7.39
CA LYS A 68 10.76 21.20 8.67
C LYS A 68 11.89 20.18 8.50
N HIS A 69 11.66 19.14 7.70
CA HIS A 69 12.69 18.13 7.41
C HIS A 69 13.88 18.73 6.65
N CYS A 70 13.65 19.60 5.66
CA CYS A 70 14.70 20.28 4.93
C CYS A 70 15.49 21.29 5.78
N LYS A 71 14.83 22.07 6.63
CA LYS A 71 15.52 23.00 7.56
C LYS A 71 16.43 22.22 8.51
N LYS A 72 15.93 21.11 9.07
CA LYS A 72 16.73 20.20 9.90
C LYS A 72 17.91 19.58 9.11
N ALA A 73 17.71 19.21 7.86
CA ALA A 73 18.78 18.69 6.99
C ALA A 73 19.85 19.77 6.70
N LEU A 74 19.45 21.01 6.45
CA LEU A 74 20.35 22.14 6.21
C LEU A 74 21.13 22.54 7.46
N GLU A 75 20.53 22.45 8.65
CA GLU A 75 21.21 22.66 9.93
C GLU A 75 22.31 21.62 10.17
N LEU A 76 22.08 20.36 9.75
CA LEU A 76 23.04 19.28 9.92
C LEU A 76 24.16 19.28 8.87
N TYR A 77 23.93 19.87 7.69
CA TYR A 77 24.82 19.78 6.53
C TYR A 77 25.07 21.15 5.87
N GLU A 78 25.29 22.17 6.70
CA GLU A 78 25.30 23.60 6.36
C GLU A 78 26.17 24.01 5.14
N ASN A 79 27.17 23.19 4.78
CA ASN A 79 28.06 23.38 3.62
C ASN A 79 28.31 22.07 2.82
N GLY A 80 27.40 21.09 2.88
CA GLY A 80 27.51 19.85 2.13
C GLY A 80 27.23 20.03 0.62
N PRO A 81 27.68 19.11 -0.25
CA PRO A 81 27.29 19.10 -1.66
C PRO A 81 25.75 19.11 -1.78
N GLY A 82 25.19 20.01 -2.61
CA GLY A 82 23.73 20.14 -2.80
C GLY A 82 23.01 21.09 -1.82
N SER A 83 23.66 21.56 -0.75
CA SER A 83 23.06 22.48 0.25
C SER A 83 22.58 23.81 -0.34
N ASN A 84 23.32 24.38 -1.30
CA ASN A 84 22.94 25.62 -1.99
C ASN A 84 21.71 25.43 -2.90
N GLU A 85 21.61 24.28 -3.57
CA GLU A 85 20.46 23.95 -4.41
C GLU A 85 19.21 23.74 -3.54
N LEU A 86 19.34 23.00 -2.44
CA LEU A 86 18.25 22.78 -1.49
C LEU A 86 17.75 24.09 -0.85
N ARG A 87 18.64 25.03 -0.49
CA ARG A 87 18.27 26.37 -0.01
C ARG A 87 17.50 27.16 -1.06
N ARG A 88 17.94 27.10 -2.33
CA ARG A 88 17.26 27.77 -3.44
C ARG A 88 15.84 27.21 -3.60
N MET A 89 15.70 25.88 -3.63
CA MET A 89 14.41 25.20 -3.74
C MET A 89 13.48 25.53 -2.55
N LEU A 90 14.01 25.59 -1.33
CA LEU A 90 13.25 25.97 -0.13
C LEU A 90 12.68 27.39 -0.22
N GLN A 91 13.53 28.36 -0.55
CA GLN A 91 13.10 29.76 -0.72
C GLN A 91 12.05 29.89 -1.83
N GLN A 92 12.22 29.18 -2.93
CA GLN A 92 11.26 29.14 -4.03
C GLN A 92 9.93 28.55 -3.58
N ALA A 93 9.95 27.39 -2.92
CA ALA A 93 8.75 26.72 -2.43
C ALA A 93 7.98 27.57 -1.41
N GLU A 94 8.68 28.29 -0.51
CA GLU A 94 8.06 29.23 0.43
C GLU A 94 7.33 30.37 -0.31
N VAL A 95 7.93 30.93 -1.38
CA VAL A 95 7.29 31.98 -2.20
C VAL A 95 6.01 31.46 -2.86
N TYR A 96 6.05 30.26 -3.43
CA TYR A 96 4.87 29.66 -4.07
C TYR A 96 3.79 29.25 -3.09
N ASN A 97 4.18 28.67 -1.95
CA ASN A 97 3.21 28.31 -0.92
C ASN A 97 2.49 29.57 -0.39
N ASN A 98 3.23 30.68 -0.23
CA ASN A 98 2.65 31.98 0.07
C ASN A 98 1.68 32.48 -1.02
N PHE A 99 2.02 32.30 -2.30
CA PHE A 99 1.13 32.64 -3.41
C PHE A 99 -0.18 31.83 -3.35
N PHE A 100 -0.10 30.50 -3.20
CA PHE A 100 -1.29 29.65 -3.15
C PHE A 100 -2.17 29.93 -1.94
N THR A 101 -1.57 30.18 -0.78
CA THR A 101 -2.31 30.44 0.46
C THR A 101 -2.95 31.83 0.51
N LYS A 102 -2.34 32.84 -0.12
CA LYS A 102 -2.84 34.23 -0.08
C LYS A 102 -3.63 34.62 -1.32
N GLU A 103 -3.13 34.29 -2.50
CA GLU A 103 -3.68 34.76 -3.78
C GLU A 103 -4.62 33.72 -4.42
N GLY A 104 -4.21 32.45 -4.39
CA GLY A 104 -4.93 31.33 -5.03
C GLY A 104 -6.01 30.66 -4.18
N ALA A 105 -6.02 30.90 -2.87
CA ALA A 105 -6.96 30.26 -1.93
C ALA A 105 -8.41 30.74 -2.12
N ARG A 106 -9.35 30.02 -1.50
CA ARG A 106 -10.76 30.40 -1.49
C ARG A 106 -10.95 31.75 -0.80
N GLY A 107 -11.59 32.69 -1.48
CA GLY A 107 -11.72 34.09 -1.04
C GLY A 107 -10.48 34.95 -1.30
N GLY A 108 -9.41 34.39 -1.88
CA GLY A 108 -8.25 35.13 -2.33
C GLY A 108 -8.55 36.10 -3.48
N VAL A 109 -7.54 36.90 -3.83
CA VAL A 109 -7.64 37.96 -4.86
C VAL A 109 -8.16 37.38 -6.17
N ILE A 110 -7.67 36.19 -6.55
CA ILE A 110 -7.92 35.62 -7.86
C ILE A 110 -9.31 34.99 -7.96
N GLU A 111 -9.75 34.23 -6.95
CA GLU A 111 -11.13 33.70 -6.94
C GLU A 111 -12.17 34.84 -6.90
N THR A 112 -11.85 35.93 -6.20
CA THR A 112 -12.72 37.12 -6.09
C THR A 112 -12.83 37.85 -7.42
N ALA A 113 -11.71 38.08 -8.11
CA ALA A 113 -11.65 38.66 -9.44
C ALA A 113 -12.46 37.85 -10.45
N LEU A 114 -12.31 36.52 -10.44
CA LEU A 114 -13.04 35.62 -11.35
C LEU A 114 -14.54 35.55 -11.04
N LYS A 115 -14.94 35.56 -9.76
CA LYS A 115 -16.36 35.62 -9.38
C LYS A 115 -17.02 36.91 -9.88
N LYS A 116 -16.30 38.04 -9.88
CA LYS A 116 -16.78 39.30 -10.45
C LYS A 116 -16.91 39.19 -11.97
N ALA A 117 -15.85 38.77 -12.67
CA ALA A 117 -15.84 38.58 -14.13
C ALA A 117 -16.90 37.59 -14.64
N ARG A 118 -17.23 36.56 -13.85
CA ARG A 118 -18.32 35.61 -14.16
C ARG A 118 -19.71 36.26 -14.11
N LYS A 119 -19.93 37.20 -13.18
CA LYS A 119 -21.21 37.91 -13.04
C LYS A 119 -21.33 39.07 -14.01
N ASP A 120 -20.21 39.69 -14.35
CA ASP A 120 -20.12 40.84 -15.23
C ASP A 120 -18.92 40.68 -16.17
N LYS A 121 -19.19 40.46 -17.46
CA LYS A 121 -18.16 40.28 -18.48
C LYS A 121 -17.32 41.55 -18.69
N SER A 122 -17.81 42.73 -18.32
CA SER A 122 -17.02 43.97 -18.41
C SER A 122 -15.88 44.04 -17.39
N ALA A 123 -15.92 43.22 -16.33
CA ALA A 123 -14.89 43.12 -15.31
C ALA A 123 -13.75 42.13 -15.67
N ILE A 124 -13.78 41.51 -16.86
CA ILE A 124 -12.72 40.60 -17.33
C ILE A 124 -11.34 41.28 -17.42
N PRO A 125 -11.19 42.48 -18.00
CA PRO A 125 -9.88 43.15 -18.08
C PRO A 125 -9.28 43.46 -16.71
N ASP A 126 -10.11 43.85 -15.75
CA ASP A 126 -9.69 44.08 -14.36
C ASP A 126 -9.28 42.78 -13.69
N ALA A 127 -10.01 41.69 -13.91
CA ALA A 127 -9.64 40.38 -13.39
C ALA A 127 -8.29 39.88 -13.96
N ILE A 128 -8.05 40.07 -15.26
CA ILE A 128 -6.77 39.76 -15.90
C ILE A 128 -5.64 40.59 -15.28
N LYS A 129 -5.88 41.89 -15.04
CA LYS A 129 -4.91 42.79 -14.41
C LYS A 129 -4.56 42.36 -12.99
N ASP A 130 -5.56 42.03 -12.17
CA ASP A 130 -5.37 41.57 -10.79
C ASP A 130 -4.56 40.27 -10.74
N ILE A 131 -4.88 39.31 -11.62
CA ILE A 131 -4.14 38.04 -11.72
C ILE A 131 -2.70 38.28 -12.19
N ARG A 132 -2.48 39.14 -13.19
CA ARG A 132 -1.14 39.52 -13.65
C ARG A 132 -0.32 40.21 -12.57
N MET A 133 -0.95 41.04 -11.74
CA MET A 133 -0.28 41.68 -10.61
C MET A 133 0.14 40.67 -9.54
N ALA A 134 -0.75 39.71 -9.20
CA ALA A 134 -0.43 38.65 -8.26
C ALA A 134 0.73 37.78 -8.76
N LEU A 135 0.75 37.45 -10.05
CA LEU A 135 1.82 36.66 -10.66
C LEU A 135 3.14 37.42 -10.81
N LYS A 136 3.12 38.74 -11.03
CA LYS A 136 4.34 39.58 -11.07
C LYS A 136 5.11 39.59 -9.75
N GLY A 137 4.44 39.31 -8.63
CA GLY A 137 5.07 39.19 -7.31
C GLY A 137 5.84 37.89 -7.10
N VAL A 138 5.72 36.94 -8.03
CA VAL A 138 6.39 35.64 -7.99
C VAL A 138 7.50 35.63 -9.05
N PRO A 139 8.75 35.24 -8.72
CA PRO A 139 9.82 35.23 -9.70
C PRO A 139 9.48 34.30 -10.89
N SER A 140 9.93 34.67 -12.09
CA SER A 140 9.82 33.83 -13.27
C SER A 140 10.83 32.68 -13.18
N PHE A 141 10.33 31.45 -13.27
CA PHE A 141 11.12 30.22 -13.19
C PHE A 141 10.96 29.39 -14.47
N GLU A 142 10.89 30.07 -15.61
CA GLU A 142 10.78 29.41 -16.93
C GLU A 142 11.90 28.38 -17.17
N GLU A 143 13.09 28.57 -16.58
CA GLU A 143 14.20 27.62 -16.67
C GLU A 143 13.94 26.34 -15.86
N GLU A 144 13.46 26.45 -14.61
CA GLU A 144 13.11 25.30 -13.77
C GLU A 144 11.87 24.57 -14.31
N ILE A 145 10.90 25.32 -14.85
CA ILE A 145 9.75 24.73 -15.54
C ILE A 145 10.22 23.94 -16.76
N LYS A 146 11.13 24.48 -17.59
CA LYS A 146 11.69 23.74 -18.73
C LYS A 146 12.43 22.48 -18.30
N LEU A 147 13.21 22.55 -17.22
CA LEU A 147 13.91 21.39 -16.66
C LEU A 147 12.91 20.32 -16.19
N ILE A 148 11.87 20.72 -15.45
CA ILE A 148 10.81 19.82 -14.98
C ILE A 148 10.02 19.25 -16.17
N GLU A 149 9.67 20.05 -17.17
CA GLU A 149 8.99 19.61 -18.38
C GLU A 149 9.84 18.62 -19.18
N GLU A 150 11.15 18.83 -19.27
CA GLU A 150 12.06 17.93 -19.97
C GLU A 150 12.26 16.61 -19.21
N GLU A 151 12.37 16.66 -17.88
CA GLU A 151 12.37 15.46 -17.03
C GLU A 151 11.05 14.69 -17.13
N LEU A 152 9.91 15.38 -17.04
CA LEU A 152 8.59 14.76 -17.19
C LEU A 152 8.42 14.17 -18.59
N ARG A 153 8.86 14.84 -19.66
CA ARG A 153 8.84 14.29 -21.02
C ARG A 153 9.69 13.02 -21.15
N LYS A 154 10.86 12.97 -20.51
CA LYS A 154 11.72 11.76 -20.51
C LYS A 154 11.04 10.62 -19.77
N ILE A 155 10.41 10.90 -18.63
CA ILE A 155 9.66 9.91 -17.84
C ILE A 155 8.43 9.42 -18.60
N ASP A 156 7.66 10.33 -19.19
CA ASP A 156 6.47 10.01 -19.99
C ASP A 156 6.84 9.24 -21.26
N SER A 157 7.95 9.59 -21.93
CA SER A 157 8.39 8.85 -23.10
C SER A 157 8.86 7.43 -22.75
N ALA A 158 9.58 7.29 -21.63
CA ALA A 158 10.01 5.99 -21.12
C ALA A 158 8.79 5.13 -20.73
N PHE A 159 7.85 5.70 -19.99
CA PHE A 159 6.59 5.05 -19.62
C PHE A 159 5.80 4.61 -20.86
N THR A 160 5.59 5.53 -21.82
CA THR A 160 4.88 5.24 -23.08
C THR A 160 5.57 4.14 -23.88
N HIS A 161 6.91 4.13 -23.91
CA HIS A 161 7.68 3.09 -24.59
C HIS A 161 7.48 1.72 -23.92
N SER A 162 7.62 1.67 -22.59
CA SER A 162 7.44 0.44 -21.80
C SER A 162 6.01 -0.11 -21.88
N VAL A 163 4.99 0.75 -21.84
CA VAL A 163 3.58 0.35 -22.03
C VAL A 163 3.39 -0.24 -23.43
N LYS A 164 3.82 0.46 -24.48
CA LYS A 164 3.70 -0.02 -25.88
C LYS A 164 4.42 -1.34 -26.10
N GLU A 165 5.58 -1.55 -25.48
CA GLU A 165 6.31 -2.81 -25.58
C GLU A 165 5.50 -3.98 -24.99
N VAL A 166 4.91 -3.79 -23.81
CA VAL A 166 4.07 -4.81 -23.16
C VAL A 166 2.77 -5.02 -23.94
N GLU A 167 2.13 -3.96 -24.43
CA GLU A 167 0.93 -4.07 -25.29
C GLU A 167 1.20 -4.87 -26.57
N LEU A 168 2.36 -4.66 -27.21
CA LEU A 168 2.76 -5.44 -28.38
C LEU A 168 2.91 -6.93 -28.05
N GLN A 169 3.48 -7.25 -26.89
CA GLN A 169 3.64 -8.64 -26.44
C GLN A 169 2.30 -9.29 -26.09
N VAL A 170 1.40 -8.54 -25.43
CA VAL A 170 0.03 -8.99 -25.13
C VAL A 170 -0.76 -9.21 -26.43
N GLY A 171 -0.62 -8.32 -27.43
CA GLY A 171 -1.25 -8.48 -28.75
C GLY A 171 -0.84 -9.80 -29.43
N LYS A 172 0.46 -10.11 -29.46
CA LYS A 172 0.97 -11.37 -30.01
C LYS A 172 0.44 -12.61 -29.25
N ILE A 173 0.26 -12.49 -27.94
CA ILE A 173 -0.32 -13.55 -27.11
C ILE A 173 -1.80 -13.75 -27.42
N ILE A 174 -2.57 -12.68 -27.59
CA ILE A 174 -3.99 -12.76 -27.96
C ILE A 174 -4.14 -13.44 -29.33
N GLU A 175 -3.36 -13.01 -30.32
CA GLU A 175 -3.34 -13.65 -31.65
C GLU A 175 -2.98 -15.14 -31.56
N GLY A 176 -2.00 -15.50 -30.72
CA GLY A 176 -1.65 -16.89 -30.45
C GLY A 176 -2.78 -17.70 -29.79
N LEU A 177 -3.47 -17.12 -28.80
CA LEU A 177 -4.62 -17.76 -28.14
C LEU A 177 -5.79 -17.95 -29.09
N GLU A 178 -6.08 -16.97 -29.96
CA GLU A 178 -7.13 -17.09 -30.98
C GLU A 178 -6.82 -18.18 -32.00
N ALA A 179 -5.56 -18.30 -32.42
CA ALA A 179 -5.11 -19.36 -33.31
C ALA A 179 -5.23 -20.75 -32.66
N LEU A 180 -4.88 -20.87 -31.37
CA LEU A 180 -5.02 -22.12 -30.62
C LEU A 180 -6.49 -22.48 -30.35
N ASP A 181 -7.34 -21.51 -30.03
CA ASP A 181 -8.78 -21.73 -29.85
C ASP A 181 -9.44 -22.21 -31.14
N LYS A 182 -9.05 -21.64 -32.29
CA LYS A 182 -9.50 -22.12 -33.60
C LYS A 182 -9.07 -23.56 -33.85
N ARG A 183 -7.80 -23.89 -33.56
CA ARG A 183 -7.27 -25.25 -33.71
C ARG A 183 -7.94 -26.26 -32.76
N LYS A 184 -8.27 -25.83 -31.54
CA LYS A 184 -9.06 -26.60 -30.57
C LYS A 184 -10.43 -26.95 -31.12
N LYS A 185 -11.18 -25.94 -31.60
CA LYS A 185 -12.50 -26.13 -32.21
C LYS A 185 -12.47 -27.08 -33.41
N GLU A 186 -11.42 -27.01 -34.23
CA GLU A 186 -11.23 -27.93 -35.35
C GLU A 186 -10.98 -29.38 -34.89
N LEU A 187 -10.23 -29.57 -33.80
CA LEU A 187 -9.97 -30.89 -33.22
C LEU A 187 -11.21 -31.47 -32.52
N GLU A 188 -11.94 -30.66 -31.75
CA GLU A 188 -13.20 -31.04 -31.11
C GLU A 188 -14.22 -31.48 -32.16
N LYS A 189 -14.36 -30.71 -33.25
CA LYS A 189 -15.23 -31.10 -34.38
C LYS A 189 -14.81 -32.42 -35.02
N ARG A 190 -13.49 -32.67 -35.18
CA ARG A 190 -12.99 -33.96 -35.70
C ARG A 190 -13.30 -35.11 -34.74
N GLU A 191 -13.22 -34.87 -33.44
CA GLU A 191 -13.55 -35.87 -32.42
C GLU A 191 -15.06 -36.19 -32.39
N GLU A 192 -15.92 -35.18 -32.53
CA GLU A 192 -17.37 -35.34 -32.74
C GLU A 192 -17.66 -36.16 -34.02
N GLU A 193 -16.98 -35.86 -35.13
CA GLU A 193 -17.12 -36.63 -36.38
C GLU A 193 -16.64 -38.08 -36.24
N LEU A 194 -15.56 -38.32 -35.47
CA LEU A 194 -15.02 -39.67 -35.22
C LEU A 194 -15.94 -40.48 -34.28
N SER A 195 -16.45 -39.85 -33.22
CA SER A 195 -17.40 -40.46 -32.29
C SER A 195 -18.75 -40.77 -32.94
N GLY A 196 -19.25 -39.90 -33.82
CA GLY A 196 -20.44 -40.17 -34.64
C GLY A 196 -20.26 -41.30 -35.68
N LYS A 197 -19.04 -41.46 -36.23
CA LYS A 197 -18.71 -42.60 -37.10
C LYS A 197 -18.61 -43.91 -36.32
N LYS A 198 -18.20 -43.85 -35.05
CA LYS A 198 -18.11 -45.01 -34.15
C LYS A 198 -19.50 -45.60 -33.88
N THR A 199 -20.49 -44.77 -33.54
CA THR A 199 -21.89 -45.20 -33.35
C THR A 199 -22.54 -45.78 -34.60
N TRP A 200 -22.29 -45.22 -35.78
CA TRP A 200 -22.86 -45.75 -37.04
C TRP A 200 -22.23 -47.08 -37.47
N LYS A 201 -20.89 -47.22 -37.43
CA LYS A 201 -20.21 -48.49 -37.78
C LYS A 201 -20.40 -49.60 -36.74
N GLU A 202 -20.41 -49.28 -35.44
CA GLU A 202 -20.68 -50.26 -34.38
C GLU A 202 -22.12 -50.77 -34.44
N SER A 203 -23.08 -49.92 -34.85
CA SER A 203 -24.48 -50.32 -35.06
C SER A 203 -24.71 -51.18 -36.31
N TRP A 204 -23.81 -51.15 -37.31
CA TRP A 204 -24.02 -51.84 -38.59
C TRP A 204 -23.17 -53.12 -38.74
N PHE A 205 -22.02 -53.25 -38.07
CA PHE A 205 -21.11 -54.39 -38.22
C PHE A 205 -20.91 -55.26 -36.97
N GLY A 206 -21.75 -55.16 -35.94
CA GLY A 206 -21.76 -56.13 -34.84
C GLY A 206 -20.40 -56.29 -34.16
N GLY A 207 -19.87 -55.21 -33.58
CA GLY A 207 -18.94 -55.23 -32.44
C GLY A 207 -17.56 -55.90 -32.55
N ILE A 208 -17.18 -56.59 -33.64
CA ILE A 208 -15.97 -57.43 -33.65
C ILE A 208 -14.80 -56.88 -34.50
N PHE A 209 -15.05 -55.91 -35.39
CA PHE A 209 -13.99 -55.19 -36.10
C PHE A 209 -14.00 -53.71 -35.71
N GLY A 210 -13.66 -53.43 -34.45
CA GLY A 210 -13.21 -52.09 -34.06
C GLY A 210 -11.96 -51.77 -34.87
N ASP A 211 -12.12 -50.99 -35.95
CA ASP A 211 -11.05 -50.52 -36.82
C ASP A 211 -9.91 -49.99 -35.93
N LYS A 212 -8.79 -50.73 -35.80
CA LYS A 212 -7.61 -50.30 -35.01
C LYS A 212 -7.17 -48.88 -35.38
N LYS A 213 -7.46 -48.48 -36.61
CA LYS A 213 -7.26 -47.13 -37.15
C LYS A 213 -8.10 -46.07 -36.42
N ILE A 214 -9.39 -46.31 -36.16
CA ILE A 214 -10.29 -45.37 -35.46
C ILE A 214 -9.86 -45.20 -33.99
N LEU A 215 -9.47 -46.28 -33.32
CA LEU A 215 -8.94 -46.24 -31.95
C LEU A 215 -7.60 -45.48 -31.87
N SER A 216 -6.69 -45.73 -32.82
CA SER A 216 -5.45 -44.97 -32.99
C SER A 216 -5.72 -43.48 -33.25
N ASP A 217 -6.72 -43.15 -34.08
CA ASP A 217 -7.03 -41.77 -34.44
C ASP A 217 -7.69 -41.01 -33.28
N HIS A 218 -8.51 -41.68 -32.45
CA HIS A 218 -8.99 -41.11 -31.17
C HIS A 218 -7.84 -40.87 -30.18
N GLN A 219 -6.91 -41.81 -30.03
CA GLN A 219 -5.74 -41.63 -29.16
C GLN A 219 -4.85 -40.46 -29.62
N LYS A 220 -4.66 -40.31 -30.94
CA LYS A 220 -3.92 -39.17 -31.52
C LYS A 220 -4.65 -37.84 -31.33
N SER A 221 -5.98 -37.82 -31.48
CA SER A 221 -6.79 -36.62 -31.26
C SER A 221 -6.77 -36.19 -29.80
N ALA A 222 -6.91 -37.15 -28.87
CA ALA A 222 -6.83 -36.90 -27.43
C ALA A 222 -5.44 -36.39 -27.01
N ALA A 223 -4.36 -37.00 -27.50
CA ALA A 223 -3.00 -36.55 -27.26
C ALA A 223 -2.76 -35.13 -27.81
N ALA A 224 -3.27 -34.83 -29.01
CA ALA A 224 -3.18 -33.49 -29.59
C ALA A 224 -3.99 -32.44 -28.82
N LEU A 225 -5.15 -32.80 -28.25
CA LEU A 225 -5.93 -31.92 -27.37
C LEU A 225 -5.23 -31.69 -26.02
N GLU A 226 -4.58 -32.71 -25.47
CA GLU A 226 -3.78 -32.59 -24.24
C GLU A 226 -2.56 -31.68 -24.45
N GLU A 227 -1.81 -31.88 -25.54
CA GLU A 227 -0.71 -31.01 -25.95
C GLU A 227 -1.16 -29.56 -26.15
N LEU A 228 -2.31 -29.37 -26.83
CA LEU A 228 -2.86 -28.04 -27.10
C LEU A 228 -3.39 -27.34 -25.84
N ASN A 229 -3.97 -28.08 -24.89
CA ASN A 229 -4.32 -27.53 -23.58
C ASN A 229 -3.05 -27.16 -22.78
N GLY A 230 -1.97 -27.93 -22.92
CA GLY A 230 -0.65 -27.57 -22.38
C GLY A 230 -0.12 -26.25 -22.95
N GLU A 231 -0.17 -26.09 -24.29
CA GLU A 231 0.22 -24.84 -24.97
C GLU A 231 -0.64 -23.65 -24.54
N ILE A 232 -1.97 -23.83 -24.42
CA ILE A 232 -2.89 -22.79 -23.93
C ILE A 232 -2.52 -22.36 -22.51
N ASN A 233 -2.26 -23.31 -21.60
CA ASN A 233 -1.90 -23.00 -20.21
C ASN A 233 -0.59 -22.19 -20.15
N VAL A 234 0.44 -22.59 -20.89
CA VAL A 234 1.72 -21.86 -20.95
C VAL A 234 1.53 -20.43 -21.47
N ILE A 235 0.68 -20.23 -22.47
CA ILE A 235 0.39 -18.89 -23.00
C ILE A 235 -0.46 -18.07 -22.03
N GLN A 236 -1.40 -18.69 -21.31
CA GLN A 236 -2.18 -18.02 -20.27
C GLN A 236 -1.31 -17.59 -19.08
N GLU A 237 -0.33 -18.40 -18.67
CA GLU A 237 0.64 -18.03 -17.64
C GLU A 237 1.47 -16.82 -18.09
N LYS A 238 2.04 -16.85 -19.30
CA LYS A 238 2.77 -15.72 -19.88
C LYS A 238 1.92 -14.45 -19.98
N ARG A 239 0.63 -14.59 -20.30
CA ARG A 239 -0.31 -13.47 -20.28
C ARG A 239 -0.44 -12.88 -18.88
N GLY A 240 -0.55 -13.74 -17.86
CA GLY A 240 -0.60 -13.33 -16.45
C GLY A 240 0.64 -12.53 -16.05
N GLU A 241 1.83 -13.04 -16.37
CA GLU A 241 3.11 -12.36 -16.10
C GLU A 241 3.21 -10.98 -16.75
N LEU A 242 2.78 -10.85 -18.02
CA LEU A 242 2.81 -9.56 -18.72
C LEU A 242 1.80 -8.56 -18.16
N VAL A 243 0.62 -9.01 -17.75
CA VAL A 243 -0.36 -8.15 -17.08
C VAL A 243 0.21 -7.66 -15.75
N GLU A 244 0.85 -8.52 -14.97
CA GLU A 244 1.52 -8.13 -13.72
C GLU A 244 2.66 -7.13 -13.97
N LYS A 245 3.48 -7.37 -15.00
CA LYS A 245 4.54 -6.45 -15.41
C LYS A 245 3.99 -5.07 -15.83
N LEU A 246 2.88 -5.03 -16.57
CA LEU A 246 2.21 -3.78 -16.94
C LEU A 246 1.72 -3.03 -15.69
N PHE A 247 1.12 -3.76 -14.74
CA PHE A 247 0.67 -3.20 -13.48
C PHE A 247 1.82 -2.57 -12.68
N LEU A 248 2.98 -3.23 -12.61
CA LEU A 248 4.16 -2.70 -11.94
C LEU A 248 4.67 -1.41 -12.59
N ILE A 249 4.73 -1.35 -13.92
CA ILE A 249 5.16 -0.15 -14.66
C ILE A 249 4.21 1.03 -14.40
N ILE A 250 2.90 0.79 -14.41
CA ILE A 250 1.88 1.80 -14.10
C ILE A 250 1.99 2.26 -12.64
N GLU A 251 2.15 1.30 -11.73
CA GLU A 251 2.29 1.58 -10.29
C GLU A 251 3.54 2.42 -10.01
N GLU A 252 4.70 2.10 -10.59
CA GLU A 252 5.93 2.88 -10.43
C GLU A 252 5.78 4.30 -10.99
N HIS A 253 5.19 4.43 -12.18
CA HIS A 253 4.95 5.73 -12.79
C HIS A 253 4.02 6.61 -11.93
N LEU A 254 2.92 6.05 -11.42
CA LEU A 254 2.00 6.74 -10.53
C LEU A 254 2.65 7.06 -9.18
N HIS A 255 3.47 6.16 -8.64
CA HIS A 255 4.15 6.41 -7.37
C HIS A 255 5.05 7.64 -7.43
N VAL A 256 5.64 7.94 -8.59
CA VAL A 256 6.51 9.11 -8.77
C VAL A 256 5.71 10.37 -9.11
N ASN A 257 4.69 10.25 -9.95
CA ASN A 257 4.06 11.41 -10.61
C ASN A 257 2.65 11.74 -10.12
N ASP A 258 2.04 10.87 -9.31
CA ASP A 258 0.69 11.02 -8.80
C ASP A 258 0.69 11.10 -7.26
N PRO A 259 0.52 12.31 -6.68
CA PRO A 259 0.49 12.51 -5.23
C PRO A 259 -0.64 11.73 -4.53
N VAL A 260 -1.77 11.50 -5.21
CA VAL A 260 -2.90 10.76 -4.64
C VAL A 260 -2.54 9.29 -4.53
N PHE A 261 -1.97 8.72 -5.58
CA PHE A 261 -1.53 7.32 -5.58
C PHE A 261 -0.39 7.09 -4.58
N PHE A 262 0.60 7.98 -4.54
CA PHE A 262 1.71 7.92 -3.58
C PHE A 262 1.21 7.81 -2.14
N GLU A 263 0.27 8.68 -1.78
CA GLU A 263 -0.30 8.73 -0.43
C GLU A 263 -1.14 7.50 -0.09
N LEU A 264 -1.96 7.02 -1.04
CA LEU A 264 -2.69 5.76 -0.87
C LEU A 264 -1.74 4.59 -0.64
N LYS A 265 -0.62 4.55 -1.37
CA LYS A 265 0.41 3.53 -1.21
C LYS A 265 1.13 3.66 0.13
N LYS A 266 1.50 4.87 0.55
CA LYS A 266 2.09 5.16 1.87
C LYS A 266 1.20 4.67 3.01
N ILE A 267 -0.10 4.99 2.95
CA ILE A 267 -1.10 4.49 3.91
C ILE A 267 -1.15 2.96 3.91
N PHE A 268 -1.19 2.34 2.74
CA PHE A 268 -1.29 0.88 2.62
C PHE A 268 -0.05 0.16 3.18
N GLU A 269 1.15 0.66 2.90
CA GLU A 269 2.39 0.08 3.43
C GLU A 269 2.51 0.27 4.95
N GLU A 270 2.05 1.40 5.49
CA GLU A 270 2.01 1.61 6.93
C GLU A 270 1.04 0.63 7.63
N ILE A 271 -0.14 0.40 7.06
CA ILE A 271 -1.09 -0.60 7.58
C ILE A 271 -0.48 -2.01 7.52
N LYS A 272 0.25 -2.36 6.45
CA LYS A 272 0.96 -3.65 6.37
C LYS A 272 2.03 -3.80 7.44
N ARG A 273 2.79 -2.74 7.71
CA ARG A 273 3.80 -2.71 8.79
C ARG A 273 3.16 -3.01 10.14
N VAL A 274 2.06 -2.32 10.46
CA VAL A 274 1.33 -2.51 11.72
C VAL A 274 0.67 -3.89 11.81
N ASP A 275 0.07 -4.41 10.73
CA ASP A 275 -0.48 -5.78 10.68
C ASP A 275 0.59 -6.81 11.07
N LYS A 276 1.82 -6.67 10.57
CA LYS A 276 2.94 -7.54 10.92
C LYS A 276 3.28 -7.46 12.41
N ILE A 277 3.36 -6.25 12.96
CA ILE A 277 3.65 -6.01 14.39
C ILE A 277 2.57 -6.65 15.27
N VAL A 278 1.29 -6.46 14.94
CA VAL A 278 0.16 -7.03 15.70
C VAL A 278 0.16 -8.55 15.63
N VAL A 279 0.41 -9.14 14.46
CA VAL A 279 0.51 -10.60 14.30
C VAL A 279 1.66 -11.16 15.15
N GLN A 280 2.82 -10.51 15.16
CA GLN A 280 3.95 -10.92 15.98
C GLN A 280 3.61 -10.87 17.47
N TYR A 281 3.04 -9.76 17.94
CA TYR A 281 2.62 -9.62 19.34
C TYR A 281 1.54 -10.64 19.73
N TYR A 282 0.52 -10.84 18.88
CA TYR A 282 -0.50 -11.87 19.04
C TYR A 282 0.12 -13.26 19.24
N ASN A 283 1.06 -13.65 18.38
CA ASN A 283 1.74 -14.94 18.48
C ASN A 283 2.56 -15.07 19.77
N ASN A 284 3.19 -13.98 20.24
CA ASN A 284 3.91 -13.98 21.52
C ASN A 284 2.96 -14.15 22.71
N VAL A 285 1.78 -13.52 22.68
CA VAL A 285 0.75 -13.73 23.71
C VAL A 285 0.26 -15.18 23.70
N VAL A 286 -0.05 -15.74 22.52
CA VAL A 286 -0.48 -17.15 22.38
C VAL A 286 0.58 -18.12 22.89
N ARG A 287 1.84 -17.92 22.49
CA ARG A 287 2.98 -18.74 22.95
C ARG A 287 3.10 -18.71 24.48
N THR A 288 3.03 -17.52 25.07
CA THR A 288 3.14 -17.34 26.53
C THR A 288 1.96 -17.98 27.26
N LEU A 289 0.73 -17.80 26.76
CA LEU A 289 -0.46 -18.42 27.31
C LEU A 289 -0.38 -19.95 27.28
N ASN A 290 0.10 -20.53 26.17
CA ASN A 290 0.28 -21.97 26.07
C ASN A 290 1.33 -22.48 27.06
N SER A 291 2.45 -21.75 27.25
CA SER A 291 3.43 -22.09 28.29
C SER A 291 2.83 -22.04 29.70
N VAL A 292 2.00 -21.04 30.00
CA VAL A 292 1.30 -20.96 31.29
C VAL A 292 0.35 -22.14 31.48
N LYS A 293 -0.42 -22.52 30.45
CA LYS A 293 -1.32 -23.68 30.50
C LYS A 293 -0.57 -24.99 30.72
N THR A 294 0.58 -25.17 30.07
CA THR A 294 1.46 -26.32 30.31
C THR A 294 2.01 -26.31 31.74
N ALA A 295 2.52 -25.17 32.22
CA ALA A 295 3.00 -25.06 33.59
C ALA A 295 1.91 -25.32 34.63
N LEU A 296 0.67 -24.87 34.40
CA LEU A 296 -0.48 -25.18 35.27
C LEU A 296 -0.75 -26.69 35.34
N HIS A 297 -0.66 -27.37 34.20
CA HIS A 297 -0.84 -28.81 34.13
C HIS A 297 0.27 -29.55 34.88
N ASP A 298 1.52 -29.16 34.65
CA ASP A 298 2.69 -29.77 35.29
C ASP A 298 2.70 -29.53 36.80
N GLU A 299 2.35 -28.31 37.24
CA GLU A 299 2.23 -27.96 38.66
C GLU A 299 1.08 -28.72 39.33
N SER A 300 -0.05 -28.89 38.64
CA SER A 300 -1.17 -29.72 39.14
C SER A 300 -0.75 -31.17 39.32
N MET A 301 0.06 -31.71 38.42
CA MET A 301 0.58 -33.07 38.52
C MET A 301 1.62 -33.20 39.64
N ASP A 302 2.47 -32.19 39.85
CA ASP A 302 3.44 -32.16 40.95
C ASP A 302 2.73 -32.12 42.31
N MET A 303 1.69 -31.29 42.46
CA MET A 303 0.86 -31.24 43.66
C MET A 303 0.17 -32.58 43.99
N LEU A 304 -0.11 -33.40 42.97
CA LEU A 304 -0.78 -34.70 43.11
C LEU A 304 0.20 -35.89 43.18
N SER A 305 1.49 -35.67 42.94
CA SER A 305 2.48 -36.74 42.79
C SER A 305 3.75 -36.46 43.60
N SER A 306 4.19 -37.45 44.37
CA SER A 306 5.51 -37.39 45.03
C SER A 306 6.68 -37.74 44.09
N ASN A 307 6.45 -37.80 42.78
CA ASN A 307 7.46 -38.19 41.79
C ASN A 307 8.41 -37.02 41.47
N LYS A 308 9.68 -37.17 41.85
CA LYS A 308 10.76 -36.20 41.57
C LYS A 308 10.90 -35.82 40.09
N GLY A 309 10.56 -36.71 39.16
CA GLY A 309 10.58 -36.41 37.73
C GLY A 309 9.53 -35.36 37.32
N ILE A 310 8.37 -35.36 37.98
CA ILE A 310 7.28 -34.40 37.74
C ILE A 310 7.65 -33.03 38.31
N SER A 311 8.29 -32.99 39.48
CA SER A 311 8.78 -31.75 40.09
C SER A 311 9.85 -31.03 39.24
N ILE A 312 10.73 -31.80 38.58
CA ILE A 312 11.71 -31.25 37.62
C ILE A 312 10.99 -30.66 36.40
N LEU A 313 9.99 -31.37 35.85
CA LEU A 313 9.20 -30.87 34.71
C LEU A 313 8.45 -29.58 35.08
N SER A 314 7.81 -29.54 36.24
CA SER A 314 7.14 -28.34 36.77
C SER A 314 8.11 -27.16 36.87
N SER A 315 9.29 -27.37 37.44
CA SER A 315 10.34 -26.34 37.55
C SER A 315 10.82 -25.84 36.18
N MET A 316 10.99 -26.73 35.20
CA MET A 316 11.38 -26.37 33.83
C MET A 316 10.29 -25.56 33.11
N SER A 317 9.03 -25.95 33.27
CA SER A 317 7.88 -25.24 32.72
C SER A 317 7.72 -23.84 33.35
N ASN A 318 7.89 -23.72 34.67
CA ASN A 318 7.87 -22.44 35.38
C ASN A 318 8.97 -21.47 34.91
N ASN A 319 10.20 -21.96 34.71
CA ASN A 319 11.29 -21.17 34.12
C ASN A 319 10.97 -20.69 32.70
N THR A 320 10.36 -21.56 31.89
CA THR A 320 9.93 -21.22 30.52
C THR A 320 8.85 -20.12 30.54
N VAL A 321 7.89 -20.21 31.46
CA VAL A 321 6.87 -19.17 31.64
C VAL A 321 7.50 -17.86 32.07
N SER A 322 8.40 -17.87 33.06
CA SER A 322 9.08 -16.66 33.53
C SER A 322 9.84 -15.97 32.41
N LYS A 323 10.55 -16.73 31.57
CA LYS A 323 11.23 -16.20 30.39
C LYS A 323 10.24 -15.58 29.39
N ASN A 324 9.19 -16.31 29.03
CA ASN A 324 8.20 -15.83 28.05
C ASN A 324 7.43 -14.60 28.54
N LEU A 325 7.12 -14.52 29.84
CA LEU A 325 6.52 -13.32 30.45
C LEU A 325 7.49 -12.14 30.47
N GLY A 326 8.79 -12.39 30.73
CA GLY A 326 9.83 -11.38 30.63
C GLY A 326 9.95 -10.80 29.22
N GLU A 327 10.06 -11.66 28.20
CA GLU A 327 10.06 -11.26 26.79
C GLU A 327 8.79 -10.48 26.43
N LEU A 328 7.61 -10.96 26.87
CA LEU A 328 6.35 -10.28 26.62
C LEU A 328 6.32 -8.89 27.28
N LYS A 329 6.84 -8.75 28.50
CA LYS A 329 6.96 -7.48 29.24
C LYS A 329 7.84 -6.47 28.53
N GLU A 330 8.93 -6.92 27.91
CA GLU A 330 9.83 -6.04 27.16
C GLU A 330 9.20 -5.51 25.87
N ILE A 331 8.42 -6.33 25.15
CA ILE A 331 7.85 -5.95 23.85
C ILE A 331 6.52 -5.17 23.94
N THR A 332 5.79 -5.28 25.05
CA THR A 332 4.48 -4.63 25.22
C THR A 332 4.50 -3.12 25.11
N PRO A 333 5.45 -2.38 25.75
CA PRO A 333 5.50 -0.92 25.61
C PRO A 333 5.73 -0.47 24.16
N VAL A 334 6.58 -1.21 23.42
CA VAL A 334 6.84 -0.94 21.99
C VAL A 334 5.57 -1.17 21.18
N PHE A 335 4.87 -2.29 21.42
CA PHE A 335 3.60 -2.60 20.77
C PHE A 335 2.54 -1.53 21.06
N GLU A 336 2.41 -1.09 22.32
CA GLU A 336 1.45 -0.06 22.70
C GLU A 336 1.73 1.28 22.01
N GLN A 337 3.00 1.68 21.93
CA GLN A 337 3.40 2.89 21.23
C GLN A 337 3.05 2.81 19.73
N GLU A 338 3.38 1.71 19.08
CA GLU A 338 3.07 1.47 17.66
C GLU A 338 1.56 1.53 17.37
N ILE A 339 0.74 0.96 18.27
CA ILE A 339 -0.72 1.03 18.15
C ILE A 339 -1.26 2.44 18.40
N GLN A 340 -0.68 3.20 19.34
CA GLN A 340 -1.08 4.58 19.57
C GLN A 340 -0.74 5.48 18.38
N ASP A 341 0.43 5.31 17.79
CA ASP A 341 0.83 6.08 16.62
C ASP A 341 -0.02 5.71 15.40
N TYR A 342 -0.32 4.42 15.22
CA TYR A 342 -1.27 3.98 14.21
C TYR A 342 -2.69 4.53 14.44
N ALA A 343 -3.17 4.60 15.68
CA ALA A 343 -4.48 5.18 15.99
C ALA A 343 -4.59 6.67 15.63
N LYS A 344 -3.49 7.43 15.76
CA LYS A 344 -3.44 8.83 15.27
C LYS A 344 -3.61 8.92 13.75
N PHE A 345 -3.25 7.87 13.03
CA PHE A 345 -3.25 7.81 11.58
C PHE A 345 -4.59 7.34 10.99
N VAL A 346 -5.19 6.27 11.54
CA VAL A 346 -6.44 5.69 11.02
C VAL A 346 -7.68 5.95 11.89
N GLY A 347 -7.52 6.58 13.05
CA GLY A 347 -8.60 6.86 13.99
C GLY A 347 -8.86 5.72 14.97
N ASP A 348 -10.11 5.26 15.03
CA ASP A 348 -10.60 4.41 16.13
C ASP A 348 -9.99 2.99 16.12
N ILE A 349 -9.05 2.77 17.03
CA ILE A 349 -8.38 1.48 17.30
C ILE A 349 -8.64 1.12 18.78
N PRO A 350 -9.04 -0.13 19.08
CA PRO A 350 -9.20 -0.57 20.46
C PRO A 350 -7.92 -0.38 21.28
N LYS A 351 -8.02 0.26 22.44
CA LYS A 351 -6.87 0.43 23.34
C LYS A 351 -6.56 -0.90 24.06
N ILE A 352 -5.28 -1.18 24.21
CA ILE A 352 -4.79 -2.31 25.01
C ILE A 352 -5.09 -2.08 26.50
N GLY A 353 -5.08 -0.81 26.95
CA GLY A 353 -5.27 -0.41 28.35
C GLY A 353 -4.13 -0.88 29.25
N ASP A 354 -4.11 -0.47 30.51
CA ASP A 354 -3.02 -0.83 31.43
C ASP A 354 -2.98 -2.34 31.64
N PHE A 355 -1.96 -3.00 31.07
CA PHE A 355 -1.71 -4.43 31.25
C PHE A 355 -0.65 -4.63 32.34
N GLU A 356 -1.09 -5.02 33.54
CA GLU A 356 -0.19 -5.36 34.63
C GLU A 356 0.33 -6.80 34.51
N PHE A 357 1.63 -6.93 34.23
CA PHE A 357 2.33 -8.21 34.22
C PHE A 357 2.27 -8.90 35.59
N VAL A 358 2.11 -10.23 35.56
CA VAL A 358 2.27 -11.06 36.76
C VAL A 358 3.76 -11.34 36.92
N ASP A 359 4.31 -10.93 38.07
CA ASP A 359 5.67 -11.29 38.43
C ASP A 359 5.71 -12.73 38.97
N LEU A 360 6.42 -13.60 38.24
CA LEU A 360 6.69 -14.97 38.67
C LEU A 360 8.05 -15.11 39.35
N SER A 361 8.81 -14.02 39.52
CA SER A 361 10.06 -14.09 40.27
C SER A 361 9.78 -14.59 41.70
N PHE A 362 10.47 -15.67 42.02
CA PHE A 362 10.57 -16.19 43.37
C PHE A 362 11.84 -15.60 43.98
N ASP A 363 11.68 -14.75 44.99
CA ASP A 363 12.77 -14.46 45.93
C ASP A 363 13.06 -15.75 46.73
N PHE A 364 13.91 -16.61 46.18
CA PHE A 364 14.44 -17.80 46.82
C PHE A 364 15.48 -17.41 47.86
N SER A 365 15.05 -16.93 49.03
CA SER A 365 15.92 -16.85 50.19
C SER A 365 15.18 -16.94 51.53
N SER A 366 14.54 -18.08 51.83
CA SER A 366 14.56 -18.68 53.17
C SER A 366 13.62 -19.88 53.32
N GLY A 367 14.20 -21.08 53.38
CA GLY A 367 13.83 -22.14 54.33
C GLY A 367 12.40 -22.72 54.32
N GLY A 368 12.24 -23.86 53.66
CA GLY A 368 11.53 -25.01 54.22
C GLY A 368 10.02 -24.90 54.42
N MET A 369 9.25 -24.99 53.33
CA MET A 369 7.92 -25.63 53.31
C MET A 369 7.45 -25.85 51.87
N ASP A 370 6.92 -27.04 51.57
CA ASP A 370 6.35 -27.51 50.28
C ASP A 370 5.03 -26.78 49.88
N LEU A 371 4.77 -25.61 50.48
CA LEU A 371 3.63 -24.73 50.18
C LEU A 371 3.81 -23.99 48.85
N THR A 372 4.99 -24.10 48.24
CA THR A 372 5.40 -23.40 47.02
C THR A 372 4.51 -23.71 45.84
N SER A 373 4.13 -24.98 45.64
CA SER A 373 3.36 -25.42 44.47
C SER A 373 1.96 -24.81 44.37
N PHE A 374 1.26 -24.65 45.50
CA PHE A 374 -0.05 -24.00 45.53
C PHE A 374 0.04 -22.50 45.19
N PHE A 375 1.07 -21.80 45.70
CA PHE A 375 1.28 -20.38 45.40
C PHE A 375 1.73 -20.16 43.94
N VAL A 376 2.58 -21.04 43.40
CA VAL A 376 2.93 -21.05 41.96
C VAL A 376 1.67 -21.24 41.13
N PHE A 377 0.88 -22.28 41.44
CA PHE A 377 -0.37 -22.60 40.75
C PHE A 377 -1.33 -21.41 40.71
N LYS A 378 -1.54 -20.73 41.86
CA LYS A 378 -2.39 -19.53 41.92
C LYS A 378 -1.86 -18.35 41.11
N ARG A 379 -0.55 -18.14 41.06
CA ARG A 379 0.05 -17.10 40.21
C ARG A 379 -0.07 -17.43 38.73
N LEU A 380 0.12 -18.70 38.35
CA LEU A 380 -0.09 -19.17 36.99
C LEU A 380 -1.57 -19.04 36.55
N GLU A 381 -2.53 -19.36 37.42
CA GLU A 381 -3.97 -19.18 37.17
C GLU A 381 -4.30 -17.70 36.96
N SER A 382 -3.70 -16.80 37.75
CA SER A 382 -3.83 -15.35 37.55
C SER A 382 -3.22 -14.89 36.22
N ALA A 383 -2.04 -15.42 35.88
CA ALA A 383 -1.34 -15.11 34.63
C ALA A 383 -2.13 -15.59 33.40
N GLU A 384 -2.71 -16.80 33.45
CA GLU A 384 -3.58 -17.34 32.41
C GLU A 384 -4.77 -16.39 32.17
N ASN A 385 -5.51 -16.05 33.23
CA ASN A 385 -6.66 -15.14 33.14
C ASN A 385 -6.30 -13.77 32.56
N LYS A 386 -5.15 -13.20 32.94
CA LYS A 386 -4.65 -11.93 32.41
C LYS A 386 -4.26 -12.06 30.93
N LEU A 387 -3.54 -13.11 30.56
CA LEU A 387 -3.12 -13.39 29.18
C LEU A 387 -4.32 -13.67 28.27
N GLU A 388 -5.37 -14.35 28.73
CA GLU A 388 -6.60 -14.55 27.96
C GLU A 388 -7.34 -13.24 27.70
N LYS A 389 -7.40 -12.33 28.68
CA LYS A 389 -7.96 -10.99 28.49
C LYS A 389 -7.13 -10.18 27.50
N LEU A 390 -5.79 -10.22 27.61
CA LEU A 390 -4.88 -9.57 26.66
C LEU A 390 -5.07 -10.14 25.25
N LEU A 391 -5.13 -11.46 25.10
CA LEU A 391 -5.33 -12.13 23.82
C LEU A 391 -6.62 -11.67 23.14
N LYS A 392 -7.73 -11.55 23.89
CA LYS A 392 -9.01 -11.03 23.36
C LYS A 392 -8.86 -9.61 22.83
N LYS A 393 -8.17 -8.73 23.56
CA LYS A 393 -7.92 -7.33 23.14
C LYS A 393 -7.04 -7.27 21.88
N VAL A 394 -5.94 -8.01 21.86
CA VAL A 394 -5.02 -8.06 20.71
C VAL A 394 -5.73 -8.62 19.47
N LYS A 395 -6.60 -9.64 19.65
CA LYS A 395 -7.40 -10.18 18.56
C LYS A 395 -8.35 -9.13 17.96
N ALA A 396 -9.03 -8.33 18.79
CA ALA A 396 -9.87 -7.24 18.32
C ALA A 396 -9.08 -6.17 17.54
N ILE A 397 -7.86 -5.84 17.99
CA ILE A 397 -6.96 -4.93 17.26
C ILE A 397 -6.56 -5.53 15.92
N LEU A 398 -6.18 -6.81 15.89
CA LEU A 398 -5.80 -7.52 14.66
C LEU A 398 -6.94 -7.55 13.64
N GLU A 399 -8.17 -7.82 14.08
CA GLU A 399 -9.35 -7.77 13.22
C GLU A 399 -9.54 -6.38 12.61
N LYS A 400 -9.41 -5.32 13.43
CA LYS A 400 -9.55 -3.94 12.96
C LYS A 400 -8.45 -3.53 11.97
N VAL A 401 -7.20 -3.90 12.24
CA VAL A 401 -6.08 -3.63 11.33
C VAL A 401 -6.27 -4.35 9.99
N ARG A 402 -6.77 -5.58 10.00
CA ARG A 402 -7.08 -6.33 8.77
C ARG A 402 -8.25 -5.76 7.98
N GLU A 403 -9.28 -5.22 8.64
CA GLU A 403 -10.34 -4.46 7.99
C GLU A 403 -9.76 -3.25 7.25
N ASN A 404 -8.95 -2.45 7.94
CA ASN A 404 -8.30 -1.27 7.37
C ASN A 404 -7.40 -1.65 6.19
N LYS A 405 -6.66 -2.75 6.30
CA LYS A 405 -5.78 -3.28 5.24
C LYS A 405 -6.58 -3.62 3.98
N LYS A 406 -7.69 -4.34 4.11
CA LYS A 406 -8.58 -4.68 2.99
C LYS A 406 -9.17 -3.42 2.35
N GLY A 407 -9.57 -2.44 3.16
CA GLY A 407 -10.07 -1.16 2.68
C GLY A 407 -9.03 -0.39 1.87
N ALA A 408 -7.80 -0.28 2.40
CA ALA A 408 -6.69 0.39 1.73
C ALA A 408 -6.27 -0.34 0.44
N GLU A 409 -6.18 -1.67 0.46
CA GLU A 409 -5.90 -2.47 -0.74
C GLU A 409 -6.94 -2.25 -1.84
N LYS A 410 -8.22 -2.22 -1.47
CA LYS A 410 -9.31 -1.93 -2.40
C LYS A 410 -9.19 -0.52 -2.98
N ASN A 411 -8.87 0.48 -2.17
CA ASN A 411 -8.71 1.86 -2.64
C ASN A 411 -7.54 1.98 -3.64
N VAL A 412 -6.41 1.34 -3.36
CA VAL A 412 -5.25 1.29 -4.27
C VAL A 412 -5.64 0.62 -5.60
N LYS A 413 -6.31 -0.55 -5.53
CA LYS A 413 -6.77 -1.28 -6.72
C LYS A 413 -7.75 -0.46 -7.56
N ASN A 414 -8.77 0.12 -6.92
CA ASN A 414 -9.75 0.97 -7.59
C ASN A 414 -9.08 2.17 -8.27
N TYR A 415 -8.10 2.79 -7.62
CA TYR A 415 -7.35 3.90 -8.22
C TYR A 415 -6.58 3.47 -9.47
N LEU A 416 -5.89 2.33 -9.41
CA LEU A 416 -5.19 1.76 -10.55
C LEU A 416 -6.13 1.43 -11.70
N GLU A 417 -7.31 0.88 -11.42
CA GLU A 417 -8.34 0.60 -12.43
C GLU A 417 -8.88 1.90 -13.06
N GLU A 418 -9.17 2.93 -12.26
CA GLU A 418 -9.61 4.23 -12.77
C GLU A 418 -8.56 4.90 -13.67
N VAL A 419 -7.28 4.83 -13.30
CA VAL A 419 -6.18 5.35 -14.13
C VAL A 419 -6.07 4.54 -15.42
N ARG A 420 -6.15 3.20 -15.33
CA ARG A 420 -6.09 2.32 -16.50
C ARG A 420 -7.21 2.59 -17.51
N HIS A 421 -8.39 3.02 -17.07
CA HIS A 421 -9.48 3.40 -17.97
C HIS A 421 -9.31 4.78 -18.63
N LYS A 422 -8.41 5.62 -18.10
CA LYS A 422 -8.12 6.96 -18.62
C LYS A 422 -6.91 7.00 -19.56
N LEU A 423 -6.00 6.03 -19.41
CA LEU A 423 -4.96 5.69 -20.38
C LEU A 423 -5.59 4.93 -21.55
#